data_AF-A0A011MDD7-F1
#
_entry.id   AF-A0A011MDD7-F1
#
_cell.length_a   1.000
_cell.length_b   1.000
_cell.length_c   1.000
_cell.angle_alpha   90.00
_cell.angle_beta   90.00
_cell.angle_gamma   90.00
#
_symmetry.space_group_name_H-M   'P 1'
#
loop_
_entity.id
_entity.type
_entity.pdbx_description
1 polymer ?
#
loop_
_entity_poly.entity_id
_entity_poly.type
_entity_poly.pdbx_seq_one_letter_code
_entity_poly.pdbx_strand_id
1 'polypeptide(L)'
;MTETAKLVLPSDAQLETEANATDAAARQAAVIRPEMARLLELTQANGSSTTAKEINAQLDRVLRDYEELTALYADNNRRIDGELNDIRQTSGSLSGRVHQLGADLQQQGSSLVARATAVEQRIEMLRGQAQAAIADAEQRWEGRLASSNSRIAAELAQLDAGIASLEALFRSQEQIVGEQRARLDQFDIACQLLDSATRGNKSRIEAVREQTERQHAIVAARIDGLGALQREHYAEFQELQRLVGVLHSETRRLDEEIGKLATALATHRDETGESFKWTHLAIAAVFLLTVLGFALVKWLPAFAPAGTESALAESQSRISAVDAQVAALASRLSAQQEIDAQQQASIDRVDGKLGSLEKSLADLRGAIRKLRPQGAGAAVLHDSQWLLQQNPKAYTVQLVTSPSQGDMARFIDRNITHLALDSLAYSVSERAQGERYNLFFGVFPTLAQARAAIAALPAELQVNQPWVRPLRSVQESLR
;
A
#
# COMPACT_ATOMS: atom_id res chain seq x y z
N MET A 1 44.23 33.09 -13.41
CA MET A 1 45.24 32.17 -13.97
C MET A 1 45.07 32.21 -15.48
N THR A 2 45.55 33.27 -16.16
CA THR A 2 46.88 33.39 -16.79
C THR A 2 47.24 32.19 -17.66
N GLU A 3 47.03 32.31 -18.97
CA GLU A 3 48.10 32.05 -19.95
C GLU A 3 47.75 32.67 -21.30
N THR A 4 48.39 33.80 -21.58
CA THR A 4 48.44 34.47 -22.87
C THR A 4 49.49 33.79 -23.74
N ALA A 5 49.07 33.05 -24.76
CA ALA A 5 49.96 32.48 -25.75
C ALA A 5 50.45 33.60 -26.71
N LYS A 6 51.66 34.09 -26.43
CA LYS A 6 52.50 34.87 -27.35
C LYS A 6 52.90 33.94 -28.51
N LEU A 7 52.51 34.25 -29.75
CA LEU A 7 53.13 33.64 -30.92
C LEU A 7 53.99 34.67 -31.66
N VAL A 8 55.25 34.29 -31.76
CA VAL A 8 56.44 34.96 -32.26
C VAL A 8 56.29 35.30 -33.75
N LEU A 9 56.52 36.57 -34.09
CA LEU A 9 56.82 37.02 -35.45
C LEU A 9 58.28 36.64 -35.79
N PRO A 10 58.59 36.09 -36.96
CA PRO A 10 59.97 35.91 -37.38
C PRO A 10 60.59 37.26 -37.75
N SER A 11 61.60 37.65 -36.97
CA SER A 11 62.55 38.73 -37.25
C SER A 11 63.42 38.35 -38.45
N ASP A 12 63.65 39.33 -39.33
CA ASP A 12 64.89 39.60 -40.05
C ASP A 12 65.68 38.38 -40.57
N ALA A 13 65.28 37.88 -41.74
CA ALA A 13 66.18 37.16 -42.62
C ALA A 13 66.92 38.18 -43.51
N GLN A 14 68.11 38.52 -43.01
CA GLN A 14 69.29 39.04 -43.68
C GLN A 14 69.24 39.13 -45.21
N LEU A 15 69.51 40.35 -45.69
CA LEU A 15 70.07 40.69 -46.99
C LEU A 15 71.28 39.79 -47.32
N GLU A 16 71.08 38.72 -48.08
CA GLU A 16 72.17 38.11 -48.84
C GLU A 16 72.33 38.85 -50.16
N THR A 17 73.17 39.88 -50.09
CA THR A 17 73.75 40.53 -51.26
C THR A 17 74.90 39.63 -51.71
N GLU A 18 74.60 38.53 -52.41
CA GLU A 18 75.62 37.77 -53.12
C GLU A 18 76.02 38.51 -54.38
N ALA A 19 76.90 39.49 -54.20
CA ALA A 19 77.82 39.92 -55.23
C ALA A 19 78.93 38.85 -55.34
N ASN A 20 78.86 37.99 -56.34
CA ASN A 20 79.98 37.12 -56.70
C ASN A 20 80.09 36.90 -58.21
N ALA A 21 81.33 36.96 -58.68
CA ALA A 21 81.87 36.88 -60.04
C ALA A 21 81.69 38.18 -60.85
N THR A 22 82.65 39.12 -60.95
CA THR A 22 84.13 39.01 -60.93
C THR A 22 84.67 37.77 -61.63
N ASP A 23 84.22 37.52 -62.86
CA ASP A 23 85.12 37.03 -63.90
C ASP A 23 84.45 37.12 -65.27
N ALA A 24 84.66 38.25 -65.96
CA ALA A 24 84.52 38.31 -67.41
C ALA A 24 85.50 39.35 -67.93
N ALA A 25 86.76 38.94 -67.91
CA ALA A 25 87.83 39.39 -68.79
C ALA A 25 87.80 40.87 -69.19
N ALA A 26 88.72 41.62 -68.59
CA ALA A 26 89.32 42.81 -69.18
C ALA A 26 89.80 42.52 -70.62
N ARG A 27 88.88 42.56 -71.58
CA ARG A 27 89.19 42.52 -73.00
C ARG A 27 89.52 43.95 -73.37
N GLN A 28 90.80 44.27 -73.16
CA GLN A 28 91.48 45.47 -73.64
C GLN A 28 90.79 45.96 -74.92
N ALA A 29 90.05 47.06 -74.81
CA ALA A 29 89.82 47.89 -75.98
C ALA A 29 91.22 48.22 -76.49
N ALA A 30 91.52 47.88 -77.75
CA ALA A 30 92.78 48.25 -78.37
C ALA A 30 92.96 49.75 -78.14
N VAL A 31 93.92 50.11 -77.29
CA VAL A 31 94.26 51.50 -77.01
C VAL A 31 94.68 52.07 -78.36
N ILE A 32 93.86 52.95 -78.92
CA ILE A 32 94.22 53.76 -80.09
C ILE A 32 95.28 54.73 -79.58
N ARG A 33 96.52 54.24 -79.43
CA ARG A 33 97.68 55.06 -79.18
C ARG A 33 97.97 55.75 -80.52
N PRO A 34 97.98 57.09 -80.60
CA PRO A 34 98.19 57.76 -81.87
C PRO A 34 99.68 57.62 -82.24
N GLU A 35 100.05 56.58 -82.98
CA GLU A 35 101.34 56.54 -83.68
C GLU A 35 101.48 57.71 -84.67
N MET A 36 100.37 58.33 -85.07
CA MET A 36 100.32 59.59 -85.82
C MET A 36 101.09 60.73 -85.14
N ALA A 37 101.16 60.77 -83.80
CA ALA A 37 101.94 61.80 -83.09
C ALA A 37 103.46 61.58 -83.22
N ARG A 38 103.89 60.33 -83.42
CA ARG A 38 105.33 59.99 -83.54
C ARG A 38 105.89 60.24 -84.94
N LEU A 39 105.02 60.33 -85.95
CA LEU A 39 105.43 60.58 -87.34
C LEU A 39 105.71 62.06 -87.63
N LEU A 40 105.15 62.98 -86.85
CA LEU A 40 105.41 64.42 -87.02
C LEU A 40 106.71 64.89 -86.35
N GLU A 41 107.21 64.17 -85.33
CA GLU A 41 108.49 64.51 -84.67
C GLU A 41 109.73 64.08 -85.47
N LEU A 42 109.64 63.03 -86.31
CA LEU A 42 110.79 62.53 -87.08
C LEU A 42 111.09 63.34 -88.35
N THR A 43 110.14 64.16 -88.81
CA THR A 43 110.33 65.00 -90.01
C THR A 43 111.02 66.34 -89.75
N GLN A 44 111.14 66.77 -88.48
CA GLN A 44 111.79 68.04 -88.15
C GLN A 44 113.30 67.90 -87.88
N ALA A 45 113.84 66.68 -87.75
CA ALA A 45 115.23 66.45 -87.38
C ALA A 45 116.18 66.14 -88.56
N ASN A 46 115.68 65.82 -89.76
CA ASN A 46 116.54 65.47 -90.92
C ASN A 46 116.23 66.33 -92.15
N GLY A 47 116.96 67.44 -92.29
CA GLY A 47 117.01 68.25 -93.50
C GLY A 47 117.83 67.57 -94.60
N SER A 48 117.19 66.74 -95.42
CA SER A 48 117.69 66.36 -96.75
C SER A 48 116.49 65.96 -97.63
N SER A 49 116.56 66.30 -98.92
CA SER A 49 115.46 66.20 -99.88
C SER A 49 114.73 64.86 -99.80
N THR A 50 113.49 64.87 -99.34
CA THR A 50 112.59 63.72 -99.42
C THR A 50 112.39 63.38 -100.89
N THR A 51 112.99 62.28 -101.33
CA THR A 51 112.78 61.76 -102.68
C THR A 51 111.33 61.30 -102.79
N ALA A 52 110.70 61.43 -103.97
CA ALA A 52 109.30 61.03 -104.19
C ALA A 52 109.01 59.58 -103.75
N LYS A 53 110.03 58.71 -103.75
CA LYS A 53 109.96 57.33 -103.24
C LYS A 53 109.74 57.24 -101.72
N GLU A 54 110.36 58.10 -100.92
CA GLU A 54 110.23 58.12 -99.45
C GLU A 54 108.85 58.67 -99.05
N ILE A 55 108.38 59.71 -99.76
CA ILE A 55 107.04 60.28 -99.58
C ILE A 55 105.97 59.23 -99.90
N ASN A 56 106.11 58.49 -101.00
CA ASN A 56 105.19 57.41 -101.34
C ASN A 56 105.25 56.26 -100.30
N ALA A 57 106.43 55.89 -99.80
CA ALA A 57 106.54 54.85 -98.77
C ALA A 57 105.89 55.26 -97.43
N GLN A 58 105.99 56.54 -97.05
CA GLN A 58 105.29 57.09 -95.89
C GLN A 58 103.78 57.19 -96.11
N LEU A 59 103.34 57.61 -97.31
CA LEU A 59 101.93 57.64 -97.67
C LEU A 59 101.32 56.23 -97.64
N ASP A 60 102.01 55.22 -98.17
CA ASP A 60 101.59 53.82 -98.12
C ASP A 60 101.53 53.26 -96.68
N ARG A 61 102.37 53.76 -95.77
CA ARG A 61 102.30 53.39 -94.34
C ARG A 61 101.09 54.06 -93.67
N VAL A 62 100.89 55.36 -93.87
CA VAL A 62 99.73 56.08 -93.32
C VAL A 62 98.41 55.52 -93.85
N LEU A 63 98.34 55.13 -95.13
CA LEU A 63 97.17 54.48 -95.71
C LEU A 63 96.89 53.12 -95.05
N ARG A 64 97.93 52.30 -94.82
CA ARG A 64 97.79 51.01 -94.11
C ARG A 64 97.35 51.20 -92.66
N ASP A 65 97.93 52.16 -91.94
CA ASP A 65 97.57 52.44 -90.54
C ASP A 65 96.13 52.99 -90.46
N TYR A 66 95.69 53.77 -91.45
CA TYR A 66 94.31 54.24 -91.57
C TYR A 66 93.33 53.10 -91.88
N GLU A 67 93.69 52.18 -92.77
CA GLU A 67 92.93 50.96 -93.05
C GLU A 67 92.82 50.06 -91.81
N GLU A 68 93.93 49.87 -91.06
CA GLU A 68 93.97 49.10 -89.82
C GLU A 68 93.11 49.73 -88.72
N LEU A 69 93.21 51.06 -88.53
CA LEU A 69 92.36 51.79 -87.59
C LEU A 69 90.88 51.69 -87.97
N THR A 70 90.56 51.75 -89.27
CA THR A 70 89.19 51.59 -89.77
C THR A 70 88.68 50.17 -89.51
N ALA A 71 89.53 49.15 -89.67
CA ALA A 71 89.20 47.76 -89.37
C ALA A 71 88.97 47.53 -87.85
N LEU A 72 89.84 48.08 -87.00
CA LEU A 72 89.70 48.04 -85.54
C LEU A 72 88.45 48.78 -85.07
N TYR A 73 88.13 49.93 -85.67
CA TYR A 73 86.90 50.67 -85.39
C TYR A 73 85.67 49.84 -85.79
N ALA A 74 85.68 49.24 -86.98
CA ALA A 74 84.60 48.37 -87.44
C ALA A 74 84.44 47.10 -86.58
N ASP A 75 85.52 46.56 -86.02
CA ASP A 75 85.48 45.44 -85.07
C ASP A 75 84.91 45.86 -83.71
N ASN A 76 85.38 46.98 -83.15
CA ASN A 76 84.84 47.53 -81.91
C ASN A 76 83.35 47.88 -82.04
N ASN A 77 82.91 48.47 -83.16
CA ASN A 77 81.49 48.75 -83.38
C ASN A 77 80.66 47.46 -83.40
N ARG A 78 81.13 46.40 -84.09
CA ARG A 78 80.46 45.09 -84.10
C ARG A 78 80.38 44.49 -82.70
N ARG A 79 81.43 44.62 -81.88
CA ARG A 79 81.42 44.15 -80.48
C ARG A 79 80.44 44.94 -79.61
N ILE A 80 80.44 46.27 -79.71
CA ILE A 80 79.52 47.15 -78.98
C ILE A 80 78.07 46.85 -79.36
N ASP A 81 77.78 46.69 -80.66
CA ASP A 81 76.45 46.33 -81.13
C ASP A 81 76.01 44.94 -80.62
N GLY A 82 76.95 43.98 -80.56
CA GLY A 82 76.72 42.67 -79.96
C GLY A 82 76.35 42.75 -78.47
N GLU A 83 77.16 43.44 -77.67
CA GLU A 83 76.91 43.63 -76.23
C GLU A 83 75.61 44.41 -75.96
N LEU A 84 75.30 45.43 -76.76
CA LEU A 84 74.03 46.17 -76.67
C LEU A 84 72.83 45.28 -77.00
N ASN A 85 72.96 44.38 -77.97
CA ASN A 85 71.91 43.44 -78.31
C ASN A 85 71.68 42.41 -77.19
N ASP A 86 72.75 41.89 -76.60
CA ASP A 86 72.69 40.98 -75.45
C ASP A 86 72.04 41.65 -74.22
N ILE A 87 72.42 42.90 -73.93
CA ILE A 87 71.80 43.69 -72.86
C ILE A 87 70.31 43.91 -73.14
N ARG A 88 69.92 44.20 -74.39
CA ARG A 88 68.49 44.37 -74.74
C ARG A 88 67.70 43.08 -74.58
N GLN A 89 68.25 41.96 -75.01
CA GLN A 89 67.59 40.66 -74.86
C GLN A 89 67.46 40.24 -73.39
N THR A 90 68.54 40.36 -72.61
CA THR A 90 68.52 40.03 -71.18
C THR A 90 67.59 40.96 -70.39
N SER A 91 67.59 42.27 -70.69
CA SER A 91 66.67 43.25 -70.11
C SER A 91 65.21 42.96 -70.48
N GLY A 92 64.94 42.59 -71.74
CA GLY A 92 63.60 42.17 -72.17
C GLY A 92 63.11 40.90 -71.44
N SER A 93 63.98 39.90 -71.31
CA SER A 93 63.71 38.69 -70.53
C SER A 93 63.48 38.98 -69.04
N LEU A 94 64.31 39.83 -68.43
CA LEU A 94 64.18 40.24 -67.04
C LEU A 94 62.87 41.00 -66.81
N SER A 95 62.53 41.95 -67.69
CA SER A 95 61.25 42.67 -67.65
C SER A 95 60.06 41.73 -67.77
N GLY A 96 60.13 40.75 -68.68
CA GLY A 96 59.12 39.69 -68.79
C GLY A 96 58.95 38.89 -67.49
N ARG A 97 60.05 38.49 -66.85
CA ARG A 97 60.03 37.79 -65.55
C ARG A 97 59.44 38.65 -64.43
N VAL A 98 59.79 39.95 -64.38
CA VAL A 98 59.24 40.88 -63.38
C VAL A 98 57.73 41.07 -63.55
N HIS A 99 57.26 41.23 -64.79
CA HIS A 99 55.82 41.31 -65.07
C HIS A 99 55.08 40.02 -64.70
N GLN A 100 55.67 38.87 -65.01
CA GLN A 100 55.07 37.58 -64.64
C GLN A 100 55.03 37.38 -63.12
N LEU A 101 56.10 37.72 -62.40
CA LEU A 101 56.12 37.70 -60.95
C LEU A 101 55.07 38.65 -60.34
N GLY A 102 54.90 39.84 -60.91
CA GLY A 102 53.87 40.79 -60.50
C GLY A 102 52.45 40.23 -60.67
N ALA A 103 52.19 39.56 -61.80
CA ALA A 103 50.90 38.89 -62.05
C ALA A 103 50.66 37.73 -61.08
N ASP A 104 51.68 36.90 -60.84
CA ASP A 104 51.61 35.77 -59.90
C ASP A 104 51.35 36.24 -58.47
N LEU A 105 52.03 37.31 -58.02
CA LEU A 105 51.80 37.91 -56.70
C LEU A 105 50.39 38.49 -56.56
N GLN A 106 49.87 39.15 -57.60
CA GLN A 106 48.51 39.67 -57.60
C GLN A 106 47.47 38.54 -57.56
N GLN A 107 47.70 37.45 -58.30
CA GLN A 107 46.87 36.26 -58.27
C GLN A 107 46.92 35.57 -56.89
N GLN A 108 48.10 35.45 -56.28
CA GLN A 108 48.23 34.92 -54.93
C GLN A 108 47.50 35.81 -53.91
N GLY A 109 47.67 37.13 -53.97
CA GLY A 109 47.00 38.08 -53.09
C GLY A 109 45.46 37.98 -53.16
N SER A 110 44.91 37.96 -54.37
CA SER A 110 43.47 37.75 -54.56
C SER A 110 42.98 36.39 -54.06
N SER A 111 43.77 35.33 -54.24
CA SER A 111 43.43 34.00 -53.71
C SER A 111 43.45 33.93 -52.18
N LEU A 112 44.37 34.64 -51.54
CA LEU A 112 44.47 34.73 -50.08
C LEU A 112 43.29 35.52 -49.51
N VAL A 113 42.91 36.64 -50.12
CA VAL A 113 41.71 37.40 -49.73
C VAL A 113 40.45 36.56 -49.86
N ALA A 114 40.29 35.82 -50.96
CA ALA A 114 39.15 34.93 -51.15
C ALA A 114 39.10 33.79 -50.12
N ARG A 115 40.26 33.24 -49.73
CA ARG A 115 40.34 32.23 -48.66
C ARG A 115 40.02 32.83 -47.29
N ALA A 116 40.53 34.03 -47.00
CA ALA A 116 40.26 34.72 -45.73
C ALA A 116 38.77 35.01 -45.55
N THR A 117 38.11 35.55 -46.59
CA THR A 117 36.66 35.82 -46.54
C THR A 117 35.83 34.54 -46.42
N ALA A 118 36.22 33.46 -47.11
CA ALA A 118 35.55 32.17 -46.97
C ALA A 118 35.69 31.58 -45.55
N VAL A 119 36.86 31.75 -44.91
CA VAL A 119 37.08 31.32 -43.52
C VAL A 119 36.25 32.16 -42.56
N GLU A 120 36.21 33.49 -42.71
CA GLU A 120 35.38 34.38 -41.89
C GLU A 120 33.90 34.02 -41.97
N GLN A 121 33.37 33.79 -43.19
CA GLN A 121 32.00 33.35 -43.39
C GLN A 121 31.71 32.01 -42.70
N ARG A 122 32.67 31.09 -42.72
CA ARG A 122 32.53 29.79 -42.06
C ARG A 122 32.58 29.89 -40.54
N ILE A 123 33.42 30.78 -39.99
CA ILE A 123 33.44 31.08 -38.56
C ILE A 123 32.11 31.67 -38.12
N GLU A 124 31.55 32.62 -38.87
CA GLU A 124 30.27 33.23 -38.53
C GLU A 124 29.10 32.23 -38.61
N MET A 125 29.10 31.36 -39.62
CA MET A 125 28.15 30.25 -39.72
C MET A 125 28.26 29.31 -38.51
N LEU A 126 29.48 28.89 -38.15
CA LEU A 126 29.70 28.01 -37.01
C LEU A 126 29.29 28.67 -35.69
N ARG A 127 29.54 29.97 -35.54
CA ARG A 127 29.11 30.76 -34.39
C ARG A 127 27.59 30.80 -34.28
N GLY A 128 26.88 31.08 -35.38
CA GLY A 128 25.42 31.07 -35.41
C GLY A 128 24.84 29.69 -35.09
N GLN A 129 25.43 28.62 -35.63
CA GLN A 129 25.05 27.24 -35.32
C GLN A 129 25.27 26.89 -33.83
N ALA A 130 26.41 27.30 -33.26
CA ALA A 130 26.71 27.07 -31.85
C ALA A 130 25.73 27.82 -30.94
N GLN A 131 25.41 29.08 -31.25
CA GLN A 131 24.42 29.87 -30.50
C GLN A 131 23.02 29.24 -30.57
N ALA A 132 22.59 28.80 -31.75
CA ALA A 132 21.31 28.12 -31.91
C ALA A 132 21.27 26.79 -31.13
N ALA A 133 22.35 26.01 -31.17
CA ALA A 133 22.46 24.75 -30.43
C ALA A 133 22.43 24.95 -28.91
N ILE A 134 23.05 26.04 -28.41
CA ILE A 134 22.99 26.40 -26.99
C ILE A 134 21.56 26.79 -26.60
N ALA A 135 20.90 27.65 -27.36
CA ALA A 135 19.52 28.07 -27.08
C ALA A 135 18.54 26.87 -27.08
N ASP A 136 18.68 25.97 -28.05
CA ASP A 136 17.87 24.74 -28.10
C ASP A 136 18.17 23.81 -26.90
N ALA A 137 19.43 23.71 -26.48
CA ALA A 137 19.80 22.94 -25.30
C ALA A 137 19.20 23.54 -24.03
N GLU A 138 19.24 24.87 -23.86
CA GLU A 138 18.62 25.58 -22.74
C GLU A 138 17.12 25.31 -22.69
N GLN A 139 16.40 25.48 -23.80
CA GLN A 139 14.97 25.23 -23.86
C GLN A 139 14.61 23.77 -23.56
N ARG A 140 15.42 22.81 -24.04
CA ARG A 140 15.25 21.39 -23.71
C ARG A 140 15.48 21.10 -22.22
N TRP A 141 16.47 21.74 -21.60
CA TRP A 141 16.72 21.61 -20.17
C TRP A 141 15.61 22.22 -19.33
N GLU A 142 15.13 23.41 -19.69
CA GLU A 142 13.99 24.05 -19.02
C GLU A 142 12.73 23.19 -19.10
N GLY A 143 12.41 22.63 -20.27
CA GLY A 143 11.28 21.72 -20.43
C GLY A 143 11.43 20.44 -19.58
N ARG A 144 12.62 19.85 -19.53
CA ARG A 144 12.90 18.69 -18.67
C ARG A 144 12.81 19.01 -17.19
N LEU A 145 13.31 20.16 -16.75
CA LEU A 145 13.22 20.59 -15.36
C LEU A 145 11.78 20.89 -14.96
N ALA A 146 11.02 21.58 -15.81
CA ALA A 146 9.61 21.88 -15.55
C ALA A 146 8.76 20.60 -15.43
N SER A 147 8.95 19.65 -16.35
CA SER A 147 8.27 18.35 -16.31
C SER A 147 8.71 17.47 -15.14
N SER A 148 9.98 17.49 -14.77
CA SER A 148 10.46 16.79 -13.57
C SER A 148 9.86 17.39 -12.31
N ASN A 149 9.82 18.72 -12.20
CA ASN A 149 9.24 19.42 -11.06
C ASN A 149 7.73 19.16 -10.94
N SER A 150 6.99 19.13 -12.06
CA SER A 150 5.57 18.82 -12.03
C SER A 150 5.31 17.37 -11.62
N ARG A 151 6.16 16.43 -12.06
CA ARG A 151 6.08 15.03 -11.61
C ARG A 151 6.35 14.89 -10.12
N ILE A 152 7.42 15.50 -9.62
CA ILE A 152 7.77 15.49 -8.19
C ILE A 152 6.63 16.10 -7.35
N ALA A 153 6.05 17.22 -7.80
CA ALA A 153 4.91 17.84 -7.11
C ALA A 153 3.68 16.92 -7.07
N ALA A 154 3.40 16.18 -8.15
CA ALA A 154 2.31 15.20 -8.18
C ALA A 154 2.57 14.01 -7.25
N GLU A 155 3.80 13.49 -7.23
CA GLU A 155 4.22 12.41 -6.33
C GLU A 155 4.12 12.84 -4.86
N LEU A 156 4.53 14.06 -4.52
CA LEU A 156 4.39 14.62 -3.16
C LEU A 156 2.92 14.77 -2.76
N ALA A 157 2.06 15.29 -3.65
CA ALA A 157 0.63 15.41 -3.37
C ALA A 157 -0.03 14.04 -3.17
N GLN A 158 0.42 13.01 -3.91
CA GLN A 158 -0.06 11.64 -3.72
C GLN A 158 0.41 11.06 -2.38
N LEU A 159 1.65 11.32 -1.97
CA LEU A 159 2.18 10.90 -0.68
C LEU A 159 1.40 11.56 0.47
N ASP A 160 1.15 12.87 0.39
CA ASP A 160 0.36 13.61 1.38
C ASP A 160 -1.06 13.06 1.51
N ALA A 161 -1.72 12.77 0.39
CA ALA A 161 -3.03 12.12 0.39
C ALA A 161 -2.98 10.72 1.03
N GLY A 162 -1.90 9.96 0.76
CA GLY A 162 -1.64 8.66 1.40
C GLY A 162 -1.50 8.77 2.91
N ILE A 163 -0.68 9.73 3.39
CA ILE A 163 -0.47 10.00 4.82
C ILE A 163 -1.79 10.41 5.49
N ALA A 164 -2.57 11.30 4.87
CA ALA A 164 -3.88 11.70 5.40
C ALA A 164 -4.86 10.51 5.50
N SER A 165 -4.82 9.58 4.53
CA SER A 165 -5.63 8.37 4.59
C SER A 165 -5.22 7.43 5.73
N LEU A 166 -3.91 7.29 5.99
CA LEU A 166 -3.39 6.50 7.11
C LEU A 166 -3.77 7.13 8.45
N GLU A 167 -3.67 8.46 8.56
CA GLU A 167 -4.09 9.18 9.75
C GLU A 167 -5.59 8.94 10.04
N ALA A 168 -6.44 9.00 9.01
CA ALA A 168 -7.86 8.71 9.16
C ALA A 168 -8.13 7.26 9.59
N LEU A 169 -7.38 6.29 9.06
CA LEU A 169 -7.46 4.90 9.49
C LEU A 169 -7.04 4.72 10.95
N PHE A 170 -5.96 5.37 11.38
CA PHE A 170 -5.52 5.31 12.78
C PHE A 170 -6.55 5.91 13.72
N ARG A 171 -7.16 7.06 13.37
CA ARG A 171 -8.25 7.63 14.17
C ARG A 171 -9.45 6.69 14.25
N SER A 172 -9.81 6.04 13.13
CA SER A 172 -10.89 5.05 13.13
C SER A 172 -10.56 3.84 14.01
N GLN A 173 -9.32 3.35 13.96
CA GLN A 173 -8.86 2.26 14.81
C GLN A 173 -8.91 2.65 16.29
N GLU A 174 -8.46 3.85 16.64
CA GLU A 174 -8.51 4.38 18.00
C GLU A 174 -9.95 4.45 18.52
N GLN A 175 -10.88 4.92 17.69
CA GLN A 175 -12.30 4.93 18.03
C GLN A 175 -12.85 3.52 18.27
N ILE A 176 -12.53 2.56 17.38
CA ILE A 176 -12.97 1.17 17.54
C ILE A 176 -12.44 0.58 18.85
N VAL A 177 -11.14 0.78 19.14
CA VAL A 177 -10.53 0.30 20.39
C VAL A 177 -11.19 0.95 21.61
N GLY A 178 -11.48 2.25 21.54
CA GLY A 178 -12.25 2.96 22.57
C GLY A 178 -13.64 2.37 22.79
N GLU A 179 -14.39 2.08 21.73
CA GLU A 179 -15.70 1.44 21.79
C GLU A 179 -15.62 0.03 22.39
N GLN A 180 -14.62 -0.78 22.00
CA GLN A 180 -14.44 -2.13 22.56
C GLN A 180 -14.11 -2.07 24.06
N ARG A 181 -13.27 -1.11 24.48
CA ARG A 181 -12.95 -0.92 25.90
C ARG A 181 -14.18 -0.56 26.71
N ALA A 182 -15.00 0.37 26.21
CA ALA A 182 -16.25 0.74 26.87
C ALA A 182 -17.23 -0.45 27.00
N ARG A 183 -17.28 -1.35 26.00
CA ARG A 183 -18.08 -2.58 26.07
C ARG A 183 -17.55 -3.57 27.11
N LEU A 184 -16.22 -3.70 27.23
CA LEU A 184 -15.60 -4.53 28.27
C LEU A 184 -15.93 -3.98 29.67
N ASP A 185 -15.84 -2.67 29.86
CA ASP A 185 -16.21 -2.03 31.12
C ASP A 185 -17.70 -2.28 31.47
N GLN A 186 -18.60 -2.22 30.48
CA GLN A 186 -20.01 -2.56 30.66
C GLN A 186 -20.22 -4.04 31.02
N PHE A 187 -19.46 -4.94 30.40
CA PHE A 187 -19.50 -6.36 30.71
C PHE A 187 -19.04 -6.64 32.14
N ASP A 188 -17.96 -5.99 32.60
CA ASP A 188 -17.46 -6.10 33.97
C ASP A 188 -18.52 -5.63 34.99
N ILE A 189 -19.20 -4.52 34.72
CA ILE A 189 -20.32 -4.05 35.54
C ILE A 189 -21.44 -5.09 35.58
N ALA A 190 -21.81 -5.68 34.43
CA ALA A 190 -22.84 -6.71 34.37
C ALA A 190 -22.45 -7.96 35.18
N CYS A 191 -21.19 -8.39 35.12
CA CYS A 191 -20.67 -9.49 35.93
C CYS A 191 -20.74 -9.18 37.42
N GLN A 192 -20.40 -7.96 37.84
CA GLN A 192 -20.51 -7.53 39.25
C GLN A 192 -21.97 -7.53 39.73
N LEU A 193 -22.91 -7.05 38.90
CA LEU A 193 -24.33 -7.09 39.22
C LEU A 193 -24.86 -8.52 39.31
N LEU A 194 -24.45 -9.39 38.39
CA LEU A 194 -24.84 -10.80 38.41
C LEU A 194 -24.31 -11.52 39.65
N ASP A 195 -23.05 -11.26 40.04
CA ASP A 195 -22.46 -11.83 41.26
C ASP A 195 -23.17 -11.31 42.52
N SER A 196 -23.47 -10.01 42.58
CA SER A 196 -24.25 -9.41 43.68
C SER A 196 -25.65 -10.04 43.79
N ALA A 197 -26.36 -10.17 42.66
CA ALA A 197 -27.67 -10.82 42.60
C ALA A 197 -27.59 -12.31 42.99
N THR A 198 -26.54 -13.02 42.58
CA THR A 198 -26.33 -14.42 42.93
C THR A 198 -26.08 -14.59 44.42
N ARG A 199 -25.24 -13.73 45.02
CA ARG A 199 -25.01 -13.69 46.48
C ARG A 199 -26.30 -13.34 47.24
N GLY A 200 -27.07 -12.37 46.76
CA GLY A 200 -28.37 -12.01 47.34
C GLY A 200 -29.41 -13.13 47.23
N ASN A 201 -29.46 -13.86 46.12
CA ASN A 201 -30.34 -15.02 45.98
C ASN A 201 -29.91 -16.16 46.89
N LYS A 202 -28.60 -16.41 47.02
CA LYS A 202 -28.07 -17.41 47.96
C LYS A 202 -28.49 -17.10 49.39
N SER A 203 -28.34 -15.85 49.85
CA SER A 203 -28.74 -15.48 51.21
C SER A 203 -30.26 -15.60 51.43
N ARG A 204 -31.08 -15.27 50.43
CA ARG A 204 -32.53 -15.48 50.48
C ARG A 204 -32.90 -16.97 50.57
N ILE A 205 -32.23 -17.83 49.81
CA ILE A 205 -32.44 -19.28 49.88
C ILE A 205 -32.04 -19.81 51.25
N GLU A 206 -30.92 -19.36 51.80
CA GLU A 206 -30.48 -19.75 53.16
C GLU A 206 -31.48 -19.29 54.22
N ALA A 207 -32.01 -18.06 54.13
CA ALA A 207 -33.04 -17.58 55.05
C ALA A 207 -34.35 -18.37 54.95
N VAL A 208 -34.80 -18.71 53.73
CA VAL A 208 -35.99 -19.57 53.53
C VAL A 208 -35.73 -20.97 54.07
N ARG A 209 -34.53 -21.52 53.86
CA ARG A 209 -34.13 -22.81 54.42
C ARG A 209 -34.16 -22.78 55.94
N GLU A 210 -33.60 -21.78 56.58
CA GLU A 210 -33.63 -21.64 58.04
C GLU A 210 -35.07 -21.50 58.57
N GLN A 211 -35.90 -20.72 57.88
CA GLN A 211 -37.32 -20.59 58.23
C GLN A 211 -38.07 -21.91 58.09
N THR A 212 -37.84 -22.66 57.02
CA THR A 212 -38.47 -23.96 56.81
C THR A 212 -37.98 -25.00 57.82
N GLU A 213 -36.69 -25.02 58.17
CA GLU A 213 -36.15 -25.84 59.25
C GLU A 213 -36.80 -25.52 60.61
N ARG A 214 -36.97 -24.23 60.95
CA ARG A 214 -37.70 -23.80 62.16
C ARG A 214 -39.16 -24.23 62.14
N GLN A 215 -39.86 -24.06 61.01
CA GLN A 215 -41.25 -24.51 60.87
C GLN A 215 -41.37 -26.03 61.02
N HIS A 216 -40.47 -26.79 60.39
CA HIS A 216 -40.41 -28.25 60.56
C HIS A 216 -40.17 -28.64 62.01
N ALA A 217 -39.26 -27.97 62.72
CA ALA A 217 -39.01 -28.23 64.14
C ALA A 217 -40.27 -27.96 65.01
N ILE A 218 -41.00 -26.88 64.74
CA ILE A 218 -42.26 -26.56 65.43
C ILE A 218 -43.33 -27.63 65.15
N VAL A 219 -43.48 -28.04 63.88
CA VAL A 219 -44.45 -29.07 63.50
C VAL A 219 -44.08 -30.41 64.11
N ALA A 220 -42.80 -30.80 64.09
CA ALA A 220 -42.31 -32.01 64.75
C ALA A 220 -42.62 -32.00 66.24
N ALA A 221 -42.31 -30.90 66.94
CA ALA A 221 -42.63 -30.74 68.36
C ALA A 221 -44.14 -30.82 68.64
N ARG A 222 -45.00 -30.30 67.74
CA ARG A 222 -46.46 -30.45 67.86
C ARG A 222 -46.92 -31.88 67.66
N ILE A 223 -46.37 -32.60 66.68
CA ILE A 223 -46.68 -34.02 66.46
C ILE A 223 -46.24 -34.84 67.67
N ASP A 224 -45.05 -34.60 68.21
CA ASP A 224 -44.57 -35.26 69.43
C ASP A 224 -45.45 -34.96 70.64
N GLY A 225 -45.90 -33.70 70.78
CA GLY A 225 -46.85 -33.28 71.82
C GLY A 225 -48.21 -33.97 71.68
N LEU A 226 -48.76 -34.06 70.46
CA LEU A 226 -49.99 -34.81 70.19
C LEU A 226 -49.80 -36.31 70.48
N GLY A 227 -48.63 -36.88 70.16
CA GLY A 227 -48.28 -38.26 70.49
C GLY A 227 -48.11 -38.49 72.00
N ALA A 228 -47.67 -37.50 72.76
CA ALA A 228 -47.66 -37.55 74.22
C ALA A 228 -49.09 -37.53 74.78
N LEU A 229 -49.94 -36.62 74.30
CA LEU A 229 -51.35 -36.52 74.71
C LEU A 229 -52.14 -37.79 74.38
N GLN A 230 -51.91 -38.38 73.21
CA GLN A 230 -52.51 -39.67 72.83
C GLN A 230 -52.07 -40.79 73.78
N ARG A 231 -50.80 -40.82 74.22
CA ARG A 231 -50.30 -41.80 75.19
C ARG A 231 -50.94 -41.59 76.58
N GLU A 232 -51.12 -40.34 77.01
CA GLU A 232 -51.83 -40.02 78.26
C GLU A 232 -53.29 -40.50 78.20
N HIS A 233 -54.03 -40.16 77.14
CA HIS A 233 -55.41 -40.63 76.97
C HIS A 233 -55.51 -42.17 76.89
N TYR A 234 -54.53 -42.84 76.28
CA TYR A 234 -54.50 -44.30 76.26
C TYR A 234 -54.29 -44.88 77.67
N ALA A 235 -53.45 -44.24 78.49
CA ALA A 235 -53.24 -44.62 79.88
C ALA A 235 -54.49 -44.36 80.74
N GLU A 236 -55.16 -43.21 80.56
CA GLU A 236 -56.44 -42.90 81.21
C GLU A 236 -57.52 -43.93 80.83
N PHE A 237 -57.59 -44.31 79.55
CA PHE A 237 -58.54 -45.33 79.08
C PHE A 237 -58.25 -46.71 79.68
N GLN A 238 -56.97 -47.09 79.82
CA GLN A 238 -56.59 -48.32 80.52
C GLN A 238 -56.98 -48.29 82.00
N GLU A 239 -56.85 -47.15 82.68
CA GLU A 239 -57.28 -47.02 84.08
C GLU A 239 -58.80 -47.08 84.21
N LEU A 240 -59.55 -46.46 83.29
CA LEU A 240 -61.00 -46.61 83.22
C LEU A 240 -61.42 -48.06 82.97
N GLN A 241 -60.75 -48.78 82.06
CA GLN A 241 -61.01 -50.21 81.87
C GLN A 241 -60.72 -51.03 83.14
N ARG A 242 -59.64 -50.70 83.86
CA ARG A 242 -59.31 -51.34 85.14
C ARG A 242 -60.40 -51.09 86.18
N LEU A 243 -60.86 -49.84 86.30
CA LEU A 243 -61.95 -49.45 87.21
C LEU A 243 -63.27 -50.14 86.86
N VAL A 244 -63.63 -50.21 85.57
CA VAL A 244 -64.81 -50.96 85.11
C VAL A 244 -64.67 -52.44 85.44
N GLY A 245 -63.48 -53.01 85.29
CA GLY A 245 -63.18 -54.38 85.71
C GLY A 245 -63.40 -54.60 87.22
N VAL A 246 -62.94 -53.66 88.05
CA VAL A 246 -63.18 -53.68 89.51
C VAL A 246 -64.69 -53.59 89.79
N LEU A 247 -65.39 -52.64 89.17
CA LEU A 247 -66.83 -52.47 89.36
C LEU A 247 -67.63 -53.72 88.96
N HIS A 248 -67.24 -54.36 87.85
CA HIS A 248 -67.85 -55.61 87.40
C HIS A 248 -67.59 -56.76 88.40
N SER A 249 -66.39 -56.82 88.98
CA SER A 249 -66.05 -57.80 90.02
C SER A 249 -66.83 -57.57 91.32
N GLU A 250 -67.02 -56.30 91.73
CA GLU A 250 -67.85 -55.93 92.88
C GLU A 250 -69.33 -56.21 92.63
N THR A 251 -69.82 -55.95 91.41
CA THR A 251 -71.20 -56.27 91.02
C THR A 251 -71.42 -57.78 91.06
N ARG A 252 -70.49 -58.58 90.53
CA ARG A 252 -70.56 -60.05 90.60
C ARG A 252 -70.49 -60.57 92.04
N ARG A 253 -69.67 -59.94 92.90
CA ARG A 253 -69.63 -60.26 94.33
C ARG A 253 -70.93 -59.91 95.04
N LEU A 254 -71.53 -58.76 94.74
CA LEU A 254 -72.85 -58.36 95.24
C LEU A 254 -73.93 -59.33 94.76
N ASP A 255 -73.90 -59.75 93.50
CA ASP A 255 -74.82 -60.78 92.96
C ASP A 255 -74.63 -62.14 93.67
N GLU A 256 -73.41 -62.56 93.97
CA GLU A 256 -73.15 -63.76 94.77
C GLU A 256 -73.68 -63.63 96.20
N GLU A 257 -73.50 -62.47 96.86
CA GLU A 257 -74.05 -62.20 98.19
C GLU A 257 -75.59 -62.13 98.17
N ILE A 258 -76.19 -61.54 97.13
CA ILE A 258 -77.63 -61.55 96.90
C ILE A 258 -78.11 -62.99 96.65
N GLY A 259 -77.36 -63.79 95.91
CA GLY A 259 -77.63 -65.22 95.69
C GLY A 259 -77.60 -66.00 97.00
N LYS A 260 -76.62 -65.76 97.87
CA LYS A 260 -76.54 -66.35 99.21
C LYS A 260 -77.72 -65.91 100.09
N LEU A 261 -78.08 -64.63 100.08
CA LEU A 261 -79.25 -64.08 100.76
C LEU A 261 -80.55 -64.70 100.24
N ALA A 262 -80.69 -64.87 98.92
CA ALA A 262 -81.85 -65.51 98.31
C ALA A 262 -81.94 -66.99 98.69
N THR A 263 -80.82 -67.72 98.73
CA THR A 263 -80.80 -69.10 99.24
C THR A 263 -81.10 -69.15 100.73
N ALA A 264 -80.57 -68.25 101.56
CA ALA A 264 -80.91 -68.17 102.98
C ALA A 264 -82.39 -67.83 103.22
N LEU A 265 -82.98 -66.99 102.36
CA LEU A 265 -84.40 -66.66 102.38
C LEU A 265 -85.27 -67.83 101.89
N ALA A 266 -84.79 -68.63 100.94
CA ALA A 266 -85.46 -69.85 100.49
C ALA A 266 -85.41 -70.97 101.55
N THR A 267 -84.30 -71.11 102.28
CA THR A 267 -84.16 -72.06 103.41
C THR A 267 -85.00 -71.61 104.62
N HIS A 268 -85.14 -70.30 104.86
CA HIS A 268 -86.04 -69.76 105.89
C HIS A 268 -87.54 -69.85 105.51
N ARG A 269 -87.87 -70.04 104.22
CA ARG A 269 -89.24 -70.17 103.71
C ARG A 269 -89.81 -71.59 103.85
N ASP A 270 -88.98 -72.61 104.04
CA ASP A 270 -89.40 -74.00 104.28
C ASP A 270 -89.54 -74.35 105.78
N GLU A 271 -88.96 -73.53 106.68
CA GLU A 271 -89.00 -73.76 108.14
C GLU A 271 -89.99 -72.88 108.93
N THR A 272 -90.76 -71.99 108.28
CA THR A 272 -91.78 -71.17 108.96
C THR A 272 -93.09 -71.10 108.17
N GLY A 273 -93.62 -72.28 107.84
CA GLY A 273 -94.94 -72.49 107.24
C GLY A 273 -96.05 -72.78 108.25
N GLU A 274 -96.20 -71.98 109.31
CA GLU A 274 -97.45 -71.94 110.08
C GLU A 274 -97.61 -70.61 110.82
N SER A 275 -98.29 -69.65 110.18
CA SER A 275 -99.25 -68.70 110.74
C SER A 275 -99.23 -67.36 110.02
N PHE A 276 -100.43 -66.83 109.85
CA PHE A 276 -100.71 -65.44 109.53
C PHE A 276 -100.60 -65.00 108.06
N LYS A 277 -101.37 -65.74 107.25
CA LYS A 277 -102.26 -65.10 106.27
C LYS A 277 -103.13 -64.05 106.98
N TRP A 278 -103.38 -62.94 106.30
CA TRP A 278 -104.40 -61.91 106.53
C TRP A 278 -104.08 -60.70 107.43
N THR A 279 -103.37 -59.73 106.86
CA THR A 279 -103.95 -58.39 106.63
C THR A 279 -103.63 -57.95 105.20
N HIS A 280 -104.54 -58.36 104.33
CA HIS A 280 -104.63 -57.95 102.94
C HIS A 280 -104.53 -56.42 102.79
N LEU A 281 -103.76 -56.02 101.77
CA LEU A 281 -104.34 -55.37 100.60
C LEU A 281 -105.16 -54.10 100.93
N ALA A 282 -104.44 -53.03 101.22
CA ALA A 282 -104.91 -51.68 100.99
C ALA A 282 -103.71 -50.79 100.67
N ILE A 283 -103.77 -50.10 99.51
CA ILE A 283 -102.98 -48.91 99.17
C ILE A 283 -101.61 -49.19 98.51
N ALA A 284 -101.63 -50.10 97.53
CA ALA A 284 -101.12 -49.73 96.22
C ALA A 284 -102.22 -48.89 95.54
N ALA A 285 -101.82 -47.78 94.92
CA ALA A 285 -102.66 -46.78 94.23
C ALA A 285 -103.23 -45.61 95.08
N VAL A 286 -102.37 -44.63 95.38
CA VAL A 286 -102.69 -43.19 95.33
C VAL A 286 -101.52 -42.53 94.60
N PHE A 287 -101.61 -42.39 93.27
CA PHE A 287 -102.07 -41.17 92.58
C PHE A 287 -101.07 -40.01 92.79
N LEU A 288 -100.23 -39.64 91.82
CA LEU A 288 -100.57 -39.05 90.50
C LEU A 288 -101.49 -37.83 90.70
N LEU A 289 -101.00 -36.64 90.31
CA LEU A 289 -101.48 -35.26 90.55
C LEU A 289 -100.81 -34.63 91.80
N THR A 290 -100.03 -33.55 91.72
CA THR A 290 -100.19 -32.29 90.97
C THR A 290 -98.78 -31.68 90.74
N VAL A 291 -98.36 -31.32 89.52
CA VAL A 291 -98.78 -30.19 88.68
C VAL A 291 -98.32 -28.82 89.21
N LEU A 292 -97.58 -28.15 88.32
CA LEU A 292 -97.47 -26.69 88.14
C LEU A 292 -96.36 -25.91 88.86
N GLY A 293 -95.29 -25.70 88.10
CA GLY A 293 -94.39 -24.55 88.17
C GLY A 293 -93.94 -24.12 86.76
N PHE A 294 -94.90 -24.06 85.83
CA PHE A 294 -94.83 -23.36 84.54
C PHE A 294 -94.52 -21.88 84.85
N ALA A 295 -93.57 -21.14 84.26
CA ALA A 295 -93.21 -20.95 82.86
C ALA A 295 -91.93 -20.03 82.85
N LEU A 296 -91.17 -19.77 81.77
CA LEU A 296 -91.51 -19.51 80.37
C LEU A 296 -90.15 -19.34 79.60
N VAL A 297 -90.08 -19.79 78.33
CA VAL A 297 -89.27 -19.21 77.21
C VAL A 297 -87.73 -19.43 77.24
N LYS A 298 -87.03 -20.03 76.25
CA LYS A 298 -87.27 -20.18 74.81
C LYS A 298 -86.31 -21.24 74.20
N TRP A 299 -86.89 -22.23 73.49
CA TRP A 299 -86.49 -22.89 72.23
C TRP A 299 -85.00 -23.17 71.86
N LEU A 300 -84.75 -24.46 71.57
CA LEU A 300 -83.91 -24.95 70.46
C LEU A 300 -84.84 -25.34 69.28
N PRO A 301 -84.43 -25.29 67.99
CA PRO A 301 -83.74 -26.44 67.39
C PRO A 301 -82.78 -26.18 66.18
N ALA A 302 -81.84 -27.11 66.00
CA ALA A 302 -81.44 -27.79 64.75
C ALA A 302 -81.19 -27.03 63.41
N PHE A 303 -79.97 -27.24 62.88
CA PHE A 303 -79.53 -27.44 61.47
C PHE A 303 -79.60 -26.32 60.39
N ALA A 304 -78.47 -26.25 59.64
CA ALA A 304 -78.20 -25.67 58.30
C ALA A 304 -77.73 -24.18 58.20
N PRO A 305 -77.15 -23.73 57.06
CA PRO A 305 -75.74 -23.84 56.64
C PRO A 305 -75.00 -22.48 56.53
N ALA A 306 -73.70 -22.53 56.24
CA ALA A 306 -72.80 -21.38 56.08
C ALA A 306 -73.29 -20.34 55.06
N GLY A 307 -73.57 -19.12 55.53
CA GLY A 307 -74.01 -17.98 54.73
C GLY A 307 -72.90 -16.97 54.44
N THR A 308 -72.56 -16.84 53.16
CA THR A 308 -72.32 -15.60 52.37
C THR A 308 -71.32 -14.51 52.80
N GLU A 309 -70.64 -14.58 53.94
CA GLU A 309 -69.54 -13.63 54.24
C GLU A 309 -68.19 -14.07 53.65
N SER A 310 -67.94 -15.38 53.56
CA SER A 310 -66.70 -15.91 52.98
C SER A 310 -66.64 -15.75 51.45
N ALA A 311 -67.78 -15.79 50.76
CA ALA A 311 -67.85 -15.63 49.31
C ALA A 311 -67.62 -14.18 48.85
N LEU A 312 -67.96 -13.18 49.69
CA LEU A 312 -67.73 -11.77 49.38
C LEU A 312 -66.27 -11.35 49.66
N ALA A 313 -65.66 -11.89 50.73
CA ALA A 313 -64.23 -11.70 51.01
C ALA A 313 -63.34 -12.39 49.95
N GLU A 314 -63.73 -13.57 49.47
CA GLU A 314 -63.04 -14.27 48.39
C GLU A 314 -63.17 -13.53 47.05
N SER A 315 -64.35 -12.98 46.72
CA SER A 315 -64.55 -12.16 45.52
C SER A 315 -63.73 -10.85 45.56
N GLN A 316 -63.64 -10.18 46.71
CA GLN A 316 -62.85 -8.95 46.85
C GLN A 316 -61.34 -9.21 46.67
N SER A 317 -60.85 -10.34 47.18
CA SER A 317 -59.44 -10.74 47.00
C SER A 317 -59.11 -11.09 45.55
N ARG A 318 -60.05 -11.69 44.81
CA ARG A 318 -59.89 -12.01 43.38
C ARG A 318 -59.92 -10.75 42.52
N ILE A 319 -60.71 -9.73 42.86
CA ILE A 319 -60.70 -8.45 42.15
C ILE A 319 -59.38 -7.71 42.36
N SER A 320 -58.86 -7.64 43.59
CA SER A 320 -57.53 -7.05 43.86
C SER A 320 -56.38 -7.84 43.23
N ALA A 321 -56.50 -9.16 43.12
CA ALA A 321 -55.52 -9.99 42.41
C ALA A 321 -55.58 -9.79 40.88
N VAL A 322 -56.76 -9.58 40.31
CA VAL A 322 -56.93 -9.26 38.89
C VAL A 322 -56.41 -7.85 38.60
N ASP A 323 -56.66 -6.85 39.46
CA ASP A 323 -56.08 -5.51 39.31
C ASP A 323 -54.54 -5.52 39.39
N ALA A 324 -53.97 -6.33 40.29
CA ALA A 324 -52.53 -6.52 40.36
C ALA A 324 -51.96 -7.21 39.10
N GLN A 325 -52.69 -8.17 38.52
CA GLN A 325 -52.31 -8.81 37.26
C GLN A 325 -52.43 -7.87 36.05
N VAL A 326 -53.44 -7.00 36.03
CA VAL A 326 -53.61 -5.97 34.99
C VAL A 326 -52.52 -4.89 35.10
N ALA A 327 -52.14 -4.47 36.31
CA ALA A 327 -51.01 -3.57 36.53
C ALA A 327 -49.65 -4.22 36.15
N ALA A 328 -49.50 -5.52 36.42
CA ALA A 328 -48.32 -6.28 35.99
C ALA A 328 -48.28 -6.45 34.45
N LEU A 329 -49.42 -6.62 33.78
CA LEU A 329 -49.51 -6.66 32.32
C LEU A 329 -49.23 -5.28 31.69
N ALA A 330 -49.73 -4.20 32.29
CA ALA A 330 -49.46 -2.83 31.83
C ALA A 330 -47.97 -2.47 31.94
N SER A 331 -47.32 -2.82 33.05
CA SER A 331 -45.87 -2.62 33.22
C SER A 331 -45.04 -3.50 32.28
N ARG A 332 -45.53 -4.70 31.93
CA ARG A 332 -44.89 -5.58 30.93
C ARG A 332 -45.01 -5.02 29.52
N LEU A 333 -46.14 -4.43 29.17
CA LEU A 333 -46.36 -3.75 27.89
C LEU A 333 -45.45 -2.51 27.75
N SER A 334 -45.31 -1.69 28.80
CA SER A 334 -44.38 -0.55 28.76
C SER A 334 -42.92 -0.98 28.66
N ALA A 335 -42.52 -2.04 29.37
CA ALA A 335 -41.17 -2.60 29.25
C ALA A 335 -40.90 -3.19 27.85
N GLN A 336 -41.91 -3.84 27.24
CA GLN A 336 -41.82 -4.33 25.87
C GLN A 336 -41.64 -3.18 24.87
N GLN A 337 -42.40 -2.10 25.04
CA GLN A 337 -42.35 -0.93 24.17
C GLN A 337 -41.00 -0.19 24.26
N GLU A 338 -40.36 -0.23 25.42
CA GLU A 338 -39.02 0.35 25.63
C GLU A 338 -37.91 -0.54 25.03
N ILE A 339 -38.08 -1.86 25.06
CA ILE A 339 -37.21 -2.80 24.33
C ILE A 339 -37.34 -2.59 22.82
N ASP A 340 -38.56 -2.43 22.30
CA ASP A 340 -38.81 -2.20 20.87
C ASP A 340 -38.21 -0.85 20.42
N ALA A 341 -38.30 0.19 21.26
CA ALA A 341 -37.65 1.48 21.00
C ALA A 341 -36.11 1.38 20.99
N GLN A 342 -35.53 0.58 21.88
CA GLN A 342 -34.08 0.32 21.89
C GLN A 342 -33.63 -0.51 20.68
N GLN A 343 -34.44 -1.47 20.23
CA GLN A 343 -34.19 -2.24 19.02
C GLN A 343 -34.24 -1.33 17.79
N GLN A 344 -35.23 -0.44 17.68
CA GLN A 344 -35.32 0.51 16.57
C GLN A 344 -34.13 1.48 16.56
N ALA A 345 -33.73 2.02 17.71
CA ALA A 345 -32.54 2.86 17.81
C ALA A 345 -31.23 2.13 17.45
N SER A 346 -31.19 0.81 17.68
CA SER A 346 -30.07 -0.04 17.28
C SER A 346 -30.07 -0.29 15.76
N ILE A 347 -31.24 -0.48 15.15
CA ILE A 347 -31.41 -0.58 13.69
C ILE A 347 -30.98 0.73 13.02
N ASP A 348 -31.43 1.88 13.51
CA ASP A 348 -31.06 3.19 12.96
C ASP A 348 -29.55 3.45 13.07
N ARG A 349 -28.90 2.98 14.14
CA ARG A 349 -27.42 3.01 14.25
C ARG A 349 -26.74 2.09 13.25
N VAL A 350 -27.29 0.90 13.03
CA VAL A 350 -26.73 -0.07 12.06
C VAL A 350 -26.88 0.48 10.64
N ASP A 351 -28.00 1.09 10.31
CA ASP A 351 -28.22 1.78 9.02
C ASP A 351 -27.25 2.96 8.84
N GLY A 352 -27.04 3.77 9.89
CA GLY A 352 -26.02 4.83 9.86
C GLY A 352 -24.60 4.30 9.64
N LYS A 353 -24.27 3.14 10.24
CA LYS A 353 -22.99 2.46 10.04
C LYS A 353 -22.87 1.82 8.66
N LEU A 354 -23.95 1.27 8.11
CA LEU A 354 -24.00 0.74 6.74
C LEU A 354 -23.79 1.86 5.72
N GLY A 355 -24.45 3.01 5.90
CA GLY A 355 -24.25 4.18 5.05
C GLY A 355 -22.83 4.75 5.11
N SER A 356 -22.19 4.74 6.29
CA SER A 356 -20.79 5.17 6.41
C SER A 356 -19.82 4.16 5.79
N LEU A 357 -20.06 2.86 5.94
CA LEU A 357 -19.31 1.79 5.27
C LEU A 357 -19.43 1.85 3.76
N GLU A 358 -20.65 2.08 3.24
CA GLU A 358 -20.89 2.23 1.79
C GLU A 358 -20.16 3.46 1.24
N LYS A 359 -20.18 4.58 1.98
CA LYS A 359 -19.42 5.78 1.63
C LYS A 359 -17.91 5.53 1.65
N SER A 360 -17.38 4.86 2.68
CA SER A 360 -15.97 4.48 2.75
C SER A 360 -15.57 3.51 1.63
N LEU A 361 -16.46 2.61 1.19
CA LEU A 361 -16.23 1.71 0.05
C LEU A 361 -16.24 2.48 -1.28
N ALA A 362 -17.11 3.47 -1.44
CA ALA A 362 -17.14 4.36 -2.59
C ALA A 362 -15.87 5.23 -2.66
N ASP A 363 -15.44 5.78 -1.53
CA ASP A 363 -14.22 6.58 -1.40
C ASP A 363 -12.97 5.73 -1.63
N LEU A 364 -12.92 4.50 -1.11
CA LEU A 364 -11.84 3.55 -1.36
C LEU A 364 -11.79 3.14 -2.84
N ARG A 365 -12.94 2.90 -3.49
CA ARG A 365 -13.01 2.61 -4.93
C ARG A 365 -12.56 3.82 -5.76
N GLY A 366 -12.89 5.04 -5.32
CA GLY A 366 -12.40 6.28 -5.89
C GLY A 366 -10.88 6.45 -5.72
N ALA A 367 -10.36 6.15 -4.54
CA ALA A 367 -8.95 6.18 -4.22
C ALA A 367 -8.17 5.13 -5.01
N ILE A 368 -8.67 3.91 -5.16
CA ILE A 368 -8.07 2.85 -5.99
C ILE A 368 -8.06 3.25 -7.48
N ARG A 369 -9.11 3.94 -7.97
CA ARG A 369 -9.10 4.52 -9.33
C ARG A 369 -8.07 5.65 -9.49
N LYS A 370 -7.84 6.45 -8.45
CA LYS A 370 -6.83 7.53 -8.42
C LYS A 370 -5.40 7.03 -8.21
N LEU A 371 -5.24 5.91 -7.50
CA LEU A 371 -3.97 5.23 -7.26
C LEU A 371 -3.55 4.32 -8.41
N ARG A 372 -4.37 4.18 -9.47
CA ARG A 372 -3.88 3.66 -10.75
C ARG A 372 -2.91 4.71 -11.32
N PRO A 373 -1.60 4.48 -11.30
CA PRO A 373 -0.62 5.51 -11.64
C PRO A 373 -0.65 5.72 -13.16
N GLN A 374 -0.87 6.96 -13.60
CA GLN A 374 -0.44 7.40 -14.92
C GLN A 374 1.03 7.82 -14.82
N GLY A 375 1.94 6.90 -15.14
CA GLY A 375 3.29 7.24 -15.62
C GLY A 375 4.39 7.43 -14.57
N ALA A 376 4.87 6.34 -13.98
CA ALA A 376 6.28 6.17 -13.63
C ALA A 376 6.85 5.09 -14.57
N GLY A 377 8.12 5.22 -14.99
CA GLY A 377 8.78 4.37 -16.00
C GLY A 377 8.37 2.90 -15.89
N ALA A 378 7.58 2.46 -16.88
CA ALA A 378 6.82 1.24 -16.79
C ALA A 378 7.74 0.02 -16.79
N ALA A 379 7.87 -0.56 -15.62
CA ALA A 379 7.87 -1.99 -15.43
C ALA A 379 6.59 -2.56 -16.08
N VAL A 380 6.59 -2.72 -17.41
CA VAL A 380 5.41 -3.16 -18.17
C VAL A 380 5.23 -4.64 -17.94
N LEU A 381 4.28 -5.00 -17.07
CA LEU A 381 3.70 -6.33 -17.08
C LEU A 381 2.94 -6.50 -18.41
N HIS A 382 3.41 -7.40 -19.25
CA HIS A 382 2.84 -7.64 -20.57
C HIS A 382 1.56 -8.48 -20.50
N ASP A 383 0.63 -8.26 -21.43
CA ASP A 383 -0.64 -8.99 -21.50
C ASP A 383 -0.63 -10.12 -22.54
N SER A 384 -1.78 -10.77 -22.71
CA SER A 384 -1.97 -11.83 -23.72
C SER A 384 -1.67 -11.36 -25.15
N GLN A 385 -1.88 -10.08 -25.49
CA GLN A 385 -1.63 -9.57 -26.84
C GLN A 385 -0.13 -9.49 -27.12
N TRP A 386 0.67 -9.09 -26.14
CA TRP A 386 2.12 -9.11 -26.26
C TRP A 386 2.66 -10.53 -26.47
N LEU A 387 2.13 -11.52 -25.75
CA LEU A 387 2.49 -12.95 -25.94
C LEU A 387 2.18 -13.43 -27.36
N LEU A 388 1.09 -12.95 -27.97
CA LEU A 388 0.71 -13.26 -29.35
C LEU A 388 1.64 -12.62 -30.40
N GLN A 389 2.29 -11.51 -30.07
CA GLN A 389 3.23 -10.83 -30.96
C GLN A 389 4.65 -11.43 -30.94
N GLN A 390 4.96 -12.25 -29.92
CA GLN A 390 6.29 -12.85 -29.80
C GLN A 390 6.56 -13.93 -30.86
N ASN A 391 7.83 -14.19 -31.12
CA ASN A 391 8.23 -15.22 -32.07
C ASN A 391 7.73 -16.62 -31.61
N PRO A 392 6.89 -17.33 -32.40
CA PRO A 392 6.34 -18.63 -32.02
C PRO A 392 7.41 -19.72 -31.81
N LYS A 393 8.62 -19.54 -32.36
CA LYS A 393 9.75 -20.48 -32.20
C LYS A 393 10.52 -20.28 -30.88
N ALA A 394 10.28 -19.18 -30.17
CA ALA A 394 10.93 -18.91 -28.89
C ALA A 394 10.22 -19.65 -27.73
N TYR A 395 10.82 -19.59 -26.55
CA TYR A 395 10.38 -20.24 -25.32
C TYR A 395 10.14 -19.21 -24.24
N THR A 396 9.25 -19.51 -23.31
CA THR A 396 9.02 -18.73 -22.09
C THR A 396 8.95 -19.65 -20.88
N VAL A 397 9.13 -19.13 -19.68
CA VAL A 397 9.04 -19.91 -18.44
C VAL A 397 7.71 -19.61 -17.76
N GLN A 398 6.90 -20.64 -17.53
CA GLN A 398 5.66 -20.48 -16.77
C GLN A 398 5.98 -20.60 -15.28
N LEU A 399 5.75 -19.52 -14.53
CA LEU A 399 6.10 -19.42 -13.10
C LEU A 399 5.01 -19.99 -12.21
N VAL A 400 3.75 -19.64 -12.45
CA VAL A 400 2.63 -20.05 -11.62
C VAL A 400 1.31 -19.98 -12.39
N THR A 401 0.34 -20.79 -11.97
CA THR A 401 -1.05 -20.72 -12.39
C THR A 401 -1.94 -20.56 -11.16
N SER A 402 -2.86 -19.60 -11.18
CA SER A 402 -3.79 -19.32 -10.08
C SER A 402 -5.24 -19.26 -10.61
N PRO A 403 -6.24 -19.75 -9.85
CA PRO A 403 -7.66 -19.56 -10.17
C PRO A 403 -8.19 -18.16 -9.79
N SER A 404 -7.36 -17.31 -9.17
CA SER A 404 -7.77 -16.02 -8.61
C SER A 404 -6.83 -14.91 -9.03
N GLN A 405 -7.41 -13.84 -9.59
CA GLN A 405 -6.69 -12.64 -10.00
C GLN A 405 -5.99 -11.97 -8.81
N GLY A 406 -6.67 -11.91 -7.65
CA GLY A 406 -6.11 -11.29 -6.45
C GLY A 406 -4.93 -12.06 -5.87
N ASP A 407 -4.94 -13.39 -5.95
CA ASP A 407 -3.80 -14.22 -5.55
C ASP A 407 -2.62 -14.05 -6.51
N MET A 408 -2.88 -13.89 -7.81
CA MET A 408 -1.84 -13.61 -8.81
C MET A 408 -1.17 -12.25 -8.57
N ALA A 409 -1.97 -11.21 -8.32
CA ALA A 409 -1.45 -9.87 -8.00
C ALA A 409 -0.56 -9.92 -6.73
N ARG A 410 -1.03 -10.58 -5.66
CA ARG A 410 -0.24 -10.76 -4.44
C ARG A 410 1.04 -11.57 -4.67
N PHE A 411 1.03 -12.55 -5.57
CA PHE A 411 2.22 -13.30 -5.93
C PHE A 411 3.26 -12.45 -6.65
N ILE A 412 2.82 -11.63 -7.61
CA ILE A 412 3.68 -10.70 -8.35
C ILE A 412 4.29 -9.69 -7.38
N ASP A 413 3.48 -9.03 -6.55
CA ASP A 413 3.94 -8.00 -5.60
C ASP A 413 4.99 -8.53 -4.61
N ARG A 414 4.84 -9.77 -4.13
CA ARG A 414 5.78 -10.39 -3.19
C ARG A 414 7.13 -10.75 -3.83
N ASN A 415 7.15 -11.04 -5.12
CA ASN A 415 8.34 -11.53 -5.82
C ASN A 415 8.94 -10.48 -6.77
N ILE A 416 8.35 -9.28 -6.81
CA ILE A 416 8.69 -8.21 -7.74
C ILE A 416 10.13 -7.72 -7.59
N THR A 417 10.68 -7.77 -6.37
CA THR A 417 12.06 -7.37 -6.07
C THR A 417 13.08 -8.29 -6.73
N HIS A 418 12.67 -9.51 -7.09
CA HIS A 418 13.51 -10.53 -7.71
C HIS A 418 13.17 -10.76 -9.19
N LEU A 419 12.11 -10.12 -9.70
CA LEU A 419 11.61 -10.30 -11.06
C LEU A 419 11.56 -8.94 -11.76
N ALA A 420 12.29 -8.81 -12.87
CA ALA A 420 12.17 -7.65 -13.73
C ALA A 420 10.78 -7.67 -14.41
N LEU A 421 9.93 -6.70 -14.07
CA LEU A 421 8.55 -6.63 -14.55
C LEU A 421 8.43 -6.53 -16.08
N ASP A 422 9.39 -5.88 -16.73
CA ASP A 422 9.50 -5.79 -18.20
C ASP A 422 9.68 -7.15 -18.88
N SER A 423 10.01 -8.19 -18.10
CA SER A 423 10.17 -9.57 -18.54
C SER A 423 9.00 -10.44 -18.12
N LEU A 424 7.98 -9.91 -17.44
CA LEU A 424 6.80 -10.67 -17.03
C LEU A 424 5.66 -10.47 -18.01
N ALA A 425 4.94 -11.57 -18.28
CA ALA A 425 3.70 -11.54 -19.06
C ALA A 425 2.64 -12.38 -18.37
N TYR A 426 1.38 -11.94 -18.37
CA TYR A 426 0.27 -12.73 -17.86
C TYR A 426 -0.71 -13.09 -18.97
N SER A 427 -1.47 -14.15 -18.73
CA SER A 427 -2.62 -14.49 -19.57
C SER A 427 -3.75 -15.09 -18.75
N VAL A 428 -4.95 -14.97 -19.29
CA VAL A 428 -6.15 -15.62 -18.76
C VAL A 428 -6.58 -16.69 -19.75
N SER A 429 -6.69 -17.92 -19.29
CA SER A 429 -7.23 -19.03 -20.07
C SER A 429 -8.53 -19.49 -19.42
N GLU A 430 -9.64 -19.50 -20.18
CA GLU A 430 -10.88 -20.13 -19.75
C GLU A 430 -10.77 -21.65 -19.93
N ARG A 431 -11.08 -22.38 -18.86
CA ARG A 431 -11.28 -23.84 -18.93
C ARG A 431 -12.64 -24.17 -18.32
N ALA A 432 -13.12 -25.39 -18.53
CA ALA A 432 -14.41 -25.88 -18.02
C ALA A 432 -14.60 -25.76 -16.48
N GLN A 433 -13.54 -25.46 -15.71
CA GLN A 433 -13.57 -25.26 -14.25
C GLN A 433 -13.39 -23.79 -13.83
N GLY A 434 -13.48 -22.83 -14.76
CA GLY A 434 -13.32 -21.39 -14.51
C GLY A 434 -12.04 -20.80 -15.10
N GLU A 435 -11.88 -19.49 -14.93
CA GLU A 435 -10.73 -18.72 -15.38
C GLU A 435 -9.45 -19.16 -14.66
N ARG A 436 -8.35 -19.29 -15.41
CA ARG A 436 -7.01 -19.51 -14.86
C ARG A 436 -6.06 -18.43 -15.32
N TYR A 437 -5.40 -17.81 -14.36
CA TYR A 437 -4.38 -16.79 -14.55
C TYR A 437 -3.03 -17.48 -14.62
N ASN A 438 -2.29 -17.31 -15.71
CA ASN A 438 -0.96 -17.86 -15.91
C ASN A 438 0.06 -16.73 -15.97
N LEU A 439 1.17 -16.88 -15.24
CA LEU A 439 2.28 -15.94 -15.25
C LEU A 439 3.48 -16.54 -15.97
N PHE A 440 4.05 -15.78 -16.90
CA PHE A 440 5.20 -16.13 -17.71
C PHE A 440 6.35 -15.16 -17.46
N PHE A 441 7.57 -15.68 -17.62
CA PHE A 441 8.82 -14.95 -17.44
C PHE A 441 9.72 -15.13 -18.65
N GLY A 442 10.14 -14.01 -19.22
CA GLY A 442 11.10 -13.87 -20.30
C GLY A 442 10.65 -14.43 -21.65
N VAL A 443 11.40 -14.04 -22.69
CA VAL A 443 11.35 -14.64 -24.02
C VAL A 443 12.75 -15.11 -24.37
N PHE A 444 12.90 -16.42 -24.51
CA PHE A 444 14.17 -17.09 -24.71
C PHE A 444 14.24 -17.72 -26.10
N PRO A 445 15.24 -17.36 -26.92
CA PRO A 445 15.45 -17.97 -28.24
C PRO A 445 15.60 -19.50 -28.24
N THR A 446 16.11 -20.09 -27.15
CA THR A 446 16.41 -21.53 -27.08
C THR A 446 15.93 -22.16 -25.79
N LEU A 447 15.67 -23.48 -25.83
CA LEU A 447 15.31 -24.28 -24.66
C LEU A 447 16.39 -24.22 -23.57
N ALA A 448 17.67 -24.23 -23.97
CA ALA A 448 18.80 -24.18 -23.05
C ALA A 448 18.81 -22.86 -22.25
N GLN A 449 18.55 -21.73 -22.89
CA GLN A 449 18.46 -20.42 -22.22
C GLN A 449 17.27 -20.36 -21.26
N ALA A 450 16.11 -20.89 -21.64
CA ALA A 450 14.95 -20.94 -20.75
C ALA A 450 15.20 -21.82 -19.50
N ARG A 451 15.91 -22.94 -19.66
CA ARG A 451 16.31 -23.80 -18.52
C ARG A 451 17.35 -23.13 -17.62
N ALA A 452 18.32 -22.43 -18.21
CA ALA A 452 19.29 -21.64 -17.45
C ALA A 452 18.59 -20.52 -16.65
N ALA A 453 17.57 -19.88 -17.24
CA ALA A 453 16.76 -18.89 -16.55
C ALA A 453 16.02 -19.47 -15.34
N ILE A 454 15.45 -20.69 -15.46
CA ILE A 454 14.85 -21.39 -14.30
C ILE A 454 15.88 -21.63 -13.19
N ALA A 455 17.09 -22.07 -13.54
CA ALA A 455 18.15 -22.32 -12.56
C ALA A 455 18.65 -21.05 -11.86
N ALA A 456 18.51 -19.89 -12.51
CA ALA A 456 18.85 -18.58 -11.95
C ALA A 456 17.73 -17.95 -11.11
N LEU A 457 16.53 -18.55 -11.08
CA LEU A 457 15.43 -18.04 -10.25
C LEU A 457 15.73 -18.24 -8.76
N PRO A 458 15.28 -17.33 -7.87
CA PRO A 458 15.28 -17.51 -6.43
C PRO A 458 14.60 -18.81 -5.99
N ALA A 459 15.03 -19.37 -4.86
CA ALA A 459 14.51 -20.63 -4.33
C ALA A 459 12.99 -20.58 -4.10
N GLU A 460 12.46 -19.42 -3.72
CA GLU A 460 11.04 -19.16 -3.47
C GLU A 460 10.18 -19.37 -4.73
N LEU A 461 10.73 -19.05 -5.90
CA LEU A 461 10.05 -19.23 -7.20
C LEU A 461 10.24 -20.64 -7.75
N GLN A 462 11.35 -21.31 -7.39
CA GLN A 462 11.60 -22.69 -7.79
C GLN A 462 10.65 -23.69 -7.10
N VAL A 463 10.12 -23.36 -5.91
CA VAL A 463 9.13 -24.18 -5.18
C VAL A 463 7.89 -24.47 -6.02
N ASN A 464 7.48 -23.52 -6.87
CA ASN A 464 6.32 -23.69 -7.76
C ASN A 464 6.60 -24.58 -8.98
N GLN A 465 7.81 -25.15 -9.07
CA GLN A 465 8.27 -25.99 -10.18
C GLN A 465 8.04 -25.32 -11.55
N PRO A 466 8.65 -24.15 -11.80
CA PRO A 466 8.50 -23.46 -13.07
C PRO A 466 9.00 -24.35 -14.22
N TRP A 467 8.26 -24.38 -15.31
CA TRP A 467 8.60 -25.19 -16.49
C TRP A 467 8.68 -24.34 -17.75
N VAL A 468 9.44 -24.83 -18.73
CA VAL A 468 9.58 -24.17 -20.03
C VAL A 468 8.38 -24.48 -20.91
N ARG A 469 7.80 -23.44 -21.53
CA ARG A 469 6.74 -23.53 -22.55
C ARG A 469 7.23 -22.99 -23.89
N PRO A 470 7.02 -23.69 -25.01
CA PRO A 470 7.14 -23.10 -26.34
C PRO A 470 6.10 -21.99 -26.51
N LEU A 471 6.49 -20.83 -27.04
CA LEU A 471 5.56 -19.71 -27.23
C LEU A 471 4.42 -20.07 -28.19
N ARG A 472 4.68 -20.88 -29.24
CA ARG A 472 3.60 -21.41 -30.10
C ARG A 472 2.47 -22.05 -29.31
N SER A 473 2.79 -22.90 -28.33
CA SER A 473 1.78 -23.61 -27.52
C SER A 473 1.01 -22.64 -26.62
N VAL A 474 1.68 -21.60 -26.09
CA VAL A 474 1.01 -20.53 -25.33
C VAL A 474 0.06 -19.76 -26.24
N GLN A 475 0.52 -19.34 -27.42
CA GLN A 475 -0.29 -18.59 -28.38
C GLN A 475 -1.51 -19.37 -28.87
N GLU A 476 -1.39 -20.68 -29.08
CA GLU A 476 -2.50 -21.57 -29.40
C GLU A 476 -3.52 -21.68 -28.26
N SER A 477 -3.08 -21.59 -27.00
CA SER A 477 -3.98 -21.62 -25.84
C SER A 477 -4.71 -20.30 -25.57
N LEU A 478 -4.33 -19.22 -26.26
CA LEU A 478 -4.90 -17.88 -26.12
C LEU A 478 -5.84 -17.48 -27.27
N ARG A 479 -5.93 -18.31 -28.30
CA ARG A 479 -6.89 -18.19 -29.41
C ARG A 479 -8.04 -19.14 -29.18
#